data_AF-A0A836H6Z0-F1
#
_entry.id   AF-A0A836H6Z0-F1
#
_cell.length_a   1.000
_cell.length_b   1.000
_cell.length_c   1.000
_cell.angle_alpha   90.00
_cell.angle_beta   90.00
_cell.angle_gamma   90.00
#
_symmetry.space_group_name_H-M   'P 1'
#
loop_
_entity.id
_entity.type
_entity.pdbx_description
1 polymer ?
#
loop_
_entity_poly.entity_id
_entity_poly.type
_entity_poly.pdbx_seq_one_letter_code
_entity_poly.pdbx_strand_id
1 'polypeptide(L)'
;MSRALAKFKIPMPATKADFAFPSLRAFSIVVAADEQHGIGDGETIPWRVPEDISFFKEQTTLLRNKKPPTEKKRNAVVMGRKTWESVPVKFRPLKDRLNVVLSSRATIDELLAALPAEKRAAAAQDVVVVNGGLADALRLLAGPQYCSALETVYCVGGAQLYADAMASPCVERLQEVFLTRICTTAPACTRFYPFPPPNAAGAWNLASSQGRKKSEAGGLEYEICKYVPHNHEEQQYLELIDRIIKTGIMKEDRTGVGSISLFGAQMRFSLRNNRLPLLTTKRVFWRGVCEELLWFLRGETNAQLLADKGVHIWDGNGSREFLDSRGLTENKEMDLGPVYGFQWRHFGAEYKGFEADYNGEGVDQIKAIVETIKSDPNDRRLLFTAWNPCALSKMALPPCHLLAQFYVNTDAKELSCMVYQRSCDMGLGVPFNIASYALLTILIAKATGLRPGELVHTLGDAHVYRNHVDALEEQLKRVPHAFPTIVFTKEREFLEDYESTDIEVIDYVPHPPIKMEMAV
;
A
#
# COMPACT_ATOMS: atom_id res chain seq x y z
N MET A 1 -14.55 20.24 22.38
CA MET A 1 -15.13 20.98 21.25
C MET A 1 -16.48 21.55 21.68
N SER A 2 -16.81 22.81 21.35
CA SER A 2 -18.17 23.33 21.62
C SER A 2 -19.17 22.60 20.70
N ARG A 3 -20.41 22.37 21.18
CA ARG A 3 -21.48 21.77 20.34
C ARG A 3 -21.72 22.55 19.04
N ALA A 4 -21.40 23.84 19.01
CA ALA A 4 -21.55 24.71 17.86
C ALA A 4 -20.55 24.41 16.72
N LEU A 5 -19.33 23.97 17.02
CA LEU A 5 -18.32 23.61 16.01
C LEU A 5 -18.58 22.21 15.43
N ALA A 6 -19.14 21.30 16.22
CA ALA A 6 -19.42 19.93 15.79
C ALA A 6 -20.39 19.84 14.59
N LYS A 7 -21.31 20.81 14.44
CA LYS A 7 -22.31 20.80 13.36
C LYS A 7 -21.71 20.98 11.95
N PHE A 8 -20.52 21.57 11.85
CA PHE A 8 -19.83 21.81 10.57
C PHE A 8 -18.94 20.64 10.15
N LYS A 9 -18.71 19.70 11.06
CA LYS A 9 -17.90 18.51 10.82
C LYS A 9 -18.75 17.35 10.30
N ILE A 10 -18.09 16.37 9.69
CA ILE A 10 -18.75 15.20 9.10
C ILE A 10 -18.66 14.04 10.09
N PRO A 11 -19.77 13.61 10.72
CA PRO A 11 -19.76 12.54 11.70
C PRO A 11 -19.51 11.17 11.05
N MET A 12 -18.64 10.37 11.65
CA MET A 12 -18.33 9.01 11.22
C MET A 12 -19.33 8.00 11.81
N PRO A 13 -19.85 7.03 11.02
CA PRO A 13 -20.86 6.09 11.47
C PRO A 13 -20.30 5.06 12.48
N ALA A 14 -21.18 4.24 13.05
CA ALA A 14 -20.76 3.13 13.93
C ALA A 14 -19.94 2.06 13.17
N THR A 15 -20.28 1.80 11.90
CA THR A 15 -19.64 0.81 11.02
C THR A 15 -18.26 1.23 10.49
N LYS A 16 -17.74 2.40 10.89
CA LYS A 16 -16.43 2.89 10.45
C LYS A 16 -15.29 1.89 10.69
N ALA A 17 -15.40 1.07 11.72
CA ALA A 17 -14.40 0.07 12.10
C ALA A 17 -14.45 -1.22 11.25
N ASP A 18 -15.52 -1.49 10.49
CA ASP A 18 -15.74 -2.76 9.79
C ASP A 18 -14.64 -3.10 8.74
N PHE A 19 -13.86 -2.09 8.33
CA PHE A 19 -12.73 -2.22 7.40
C PHE A 19 -11.45 -1.58 7.91
N ALA A 20 -11.33 -1.37 9.24
CA ALA A 20 -10.11 -0.84 9.85
C ALA A 20 -8.90 -1.75 9.63
N PHE A 21 -9.14 -3.06 9.56
CA PHE A 21 -8.14 -4.10 9.33
C PHE A 21 -8.56 -5.00 8.15
N PRO A 22 -7.60 -5.62 7.42
CA PRO A 22 -7.93 -6.55 6.36
C PRO A 22 -8.62 -7.80 6.93
N SER A 23 -9.42 -8.48 6.10
CA SER A 23 -10.02 -9.77 6.47
C SER A 23 -9.01 -10.90 6.60
N LEU A 24 -7.91 -10.83 5.85
CA LEU A 24 -6.79 -11.77 5.84
C LEU A 24 -5.50 -10.97 5.68
N ARG A 25 -4.48 -11.28 6.49
CA ARG A 25 -3.16 -10.66 6.40
C ARG A 25 -2.44 -11.10 5.12
N ALA A 26 -1.75 -10.16 4.46
CA ALA A 26 -0.86 -10.48 3.34
C ALA A 26 0.38 -11.25 3.82
N PHE A 27 0.91 -12.12 2.98
CA PHE A 27 2.02 -12.99 3.36
C PHE A 27 2.93 -13.32 2.15
N SER A 28 4.10 -13.89 2.46
CA SER A 28 5.05 -14.40 1.47
C SER A 28 5.34 -15.88 1.74
N ILE A 29 5.85 -16.61 0.75
CA ILE A 29 6.30 -18.00 0.89
C ILE A 29 7.82 -18.06 0.86
N VAL A 30 8.42 -18.88 1.72
CA VAL A 30 9.81 -19.33 1.56
C VAL A 30 9.79 -20.85 1.45
N VAL A 31 10.38 -21.38 0.38
CA VAL A 31 10.37 -22.81 0.08
C VAL A 31 11.63 -23.22 -0.67
N ALA A 32 12.17 -24.39 -0.34
CA ALA A 32 13.17 -25.07 -1.16
C ALA A 32 12.52 -26.29 -1.83
N ALA A 33 12.75 -26.46 -3.12
CA ALA A 33 12.21 -27.59 -3.87
C ALA A 33 13.19 -28.07 -4.94
N ASP A 34 13.11 -29.35 -5.27
CA ASP A 34 13.88 -29.96 -6.35
C ASP A 34 13.33 -29.57 -7.75
N GLU A 35 13.92 -30.07 -8.83
CA GLU A 35 13.51 -29.73 -10.20
C GLU A 35 12.10 -30.20 -10.56
N GLN A 36 11.52 -31.13 -9.80
CA GLN A 36 10.14 -31.61 -9.95
C GLN A 36 9.19 -30.97 -8.92
N HIS A 37 9.64 -29.90 -8.25
CA HIS A 37 8.95 -29.25 -7.15
C HIS A 37 8.71 -30.15 -5.92
N GLY A 38 9.45 -31.24 -5.79
CA GLY A 38 9.46 -32.07 -4.59
C GLY A 38 10.03 -31.28 -3.42
N ILE A 39 9.43 -31.40 -2.24
CA ILE A 39 9.84 -30.69 -1.00
C ILE A 39 10.24 -31.65 0.14
N GLY A 40 10.27 -32.95 -0.14
CA GLY A 40 10.60 -34.02 0.81
C GLY A 40 9.54 -35.11 0.92
N ASP A 41 9.72 -36.01 1.89
CA ASP A 41 8.85 -37.17 2.14
C ASP A 41 7.75 -36.88 3.20
N GLY A 42 7.84 -35.73 3.86
CA GLY A 42 6.96 -35.31 4.96
C GLY A 42 7.57 -35.44 6.36
N GLU A 43 8.78 -35.99 6.47
CA GLU A 43 9.57 -36.13 7.70
C GLU A 43 10.97 -35.53 7.53
N THR A 44 11.59 -35.70 6.36
CA THR A 44 12.95 -35.28 6.03
C THR A 44 13.02 -34.42 4.76
N ILE A 45 14.09 -33.62 4.67
CA ILE A 45 14.47 -32.88 3.45
C ILE A 45 15.63 -33.65 2.81
N PRO A 46 15.53 -34.06 1.53
CA PRO A 46 16.48 -35.01 0.93
C PRO A 46 17.80 -34.38 0.45
N TRP A 47 17.97 -33.07 0.63
CA TRP A 47 19.19 -32.34 0.29
C TRP A 47 19.72 -31.55 1.48
N ARG A 48 21.00 -31.18 1.39
CA ARG A 48 21.69 -30.31 2.35
C ARG A 48 22.37 -29.17 1.61
N VAL A 49 21.81 -27.97 1.72
CA VAL A 49 22.36 -26.73 1.16
C VAL A 49 22.44 -25.68 2.29
N PRO A 50 23.59 -25.51 2.96
CA PRO A 50 23.75 -24.58 4.08
C PRO A 50 23.41 -23.12 3.74
N GLU A 51 23.63 -22.73 2.49
CA GLU A 51 23.38 -21.40 1.96
C GLU A 51 21.87 -21.11 1.88
N ASP A 52 21.06 -22.12 1.57
CA ASP A 52 19.58 -22.04 1.61
C ASP A 52 19.08 -21.84 3.04
N ILE A 53 19.63 -22.59 4.00
CA ILE A 53 19.29 -22.42 5.43
C ILE A 53 19.67 -21.02 5.92
N SER A 54 20.81 -20.50 5.47
CA SER A 54 21.27 -19.14 5.79
C SER A 54 20.33 -18.10 5.19
N PHE A 55 19.95 -18.26 3.92
CA PHE A 55 18.96 -17.43 3.26
C PHE A 55 17.60 -17.46 3.97
N PHE A 56 17.07 -18.64 4.28
CA PHE A 56 15.83 -18.82 5.03
C PHE A 56 15.87 -18.07 6.37
N LYS A 57 16.96 -18.20 7.11
CA LYS A 57 17.15 -17.53 8.40
C LYS A 57 17.15 -16.02 8.21
N GLU A 58 17.96 -15.49 7.29
CA GLU A 58 18.02 -14.04 7.04
C GLU A 58 16.67 -13.49 6.58
N GLN A 59 16.05 -14.13 5.59
CA GLN A 59 14.81 -13.69 4.96
C GLN A 59 13.64 -13.67 5.94
N THR A 60 13.53 -14.67 6.82
CA THR A 60 12.42 -14.75 7.78
C THR A 60 12.68 -13.98 9.07
N THR A 61 13.94 -13.68 9.41
CA THR A 61 14.29 -13.02 10.68
C THR A 61 14.45 -11.52 10.52
N LEU A 62 15.12 -11.06 9.47
CA LEU A 62 15.44 -9.66 9.29
C LEU A 62 14.19 -8.88 8.83
N LEU A 63 14.06 -7.68 9.36
CA LEU A 63 13.15 -6.67 8.87
C LEU A 63 13.69 -6.07 7.56
N ARG A 64 12.84 -5.33 6.85
CA ARG A 64 13.17 -4.59 5.63
C ARG A 64 14.41 -3.74 5.83
N ASN A 65 15.22 -3.62 4.77
CA ASN A 65 16.55 -3.02 4.78
C ASN A 65 17.54 -3.75 5.71
N LYS A 66 17.36 -5.07 5.89
CA LYS A 66 18.24 -5.94 6.68
C LYS A 66 18.39 -5.51 8.15
N LYS A 67 17.34 -4.90 8.72
CA LYS A 67 17.35 -4.49 10.13
C LYS A 67 17.02 -5.68 11.04
N PRO A 68 17.60 -5.77 12.24
CA PRO A 68 17.21 -6.79 13.21
C PRO A 68 15.77 -6.53 13.72
N PRO A 69 15.06 -7.57 14.17
CA PRO A 69 13.78 -7.41 14.85
C PRO A 69 13.94 -6.63 16.15
N THR A 70 12.85 -6.02 16.60
CA THR A 70 12.75 -5.20 17.80
C THR A 70 11.64 -5.72 18.70
N GLU A 71 11.56 -5.23 19.94
CA GLU A 71 10.46 -5.57 20.85
C GLU A 71 9.06 -5.25 20.27
N LYS A 72 8.96 -4.22 19.41
CA LYS A 72 7.69 -3.75 18.85
C LYS A 72 7.41 -4.25 17.43
N LYS A 73 8.41 -4.75 16.72
CA LYS A 73 8.32 -5.11 15.31
C LYS A 73 9.18 -6.32 15.00
N ARG A 74 8.56 -7.39 14.50
CA ARG A 74 9.22 -8.64 14.08
C ARG A 74 8.47 -9.26 12.90
N ASN A 75 8.98 -10.36 12.36
CA ASN A 75 8.26 -11.17 11.38
C ASN A 75 7.54 -12.34 12.05
N ALA A 76 6.62 -12.97 11.31
CA ALA A 76 6.01 -14.23 11.69
C ALA A 76 6.34 -15.33 10.68
N VAL A 77 6.43 -16.56 11.17
CA VAL A 77 6.53 -17.78 10.36
C VAL A 77 5.31 -18.65 10.65
N VAL A 78 4.57 -19.01 9.60
CA VAL A 78 3.42 -19.91 9.65
C VAL A 78 3.86 -21.27 9.14
N MET A 79 3.63 -22.31 9.94
CA MET A 79 4.00 -23.67 9.58
C MET A 79 2.98 -24.70 10.05
N GLY A 80 2.89 -25.83 9.34
CA GLY A 80 2.11 -26.98 9.80
C GLY A 80 2.78 -27.69 10.99
N ARG A 81 1.99 -28.37 11.83
CA ARG A 81 2.50 -29.13 12.99
C ARG A 81 3.66 -30.09 12.68
N LYS A 82 3.60 -30.83 11.57
CA LYS A 82 4.70 -31.74 11.16
C LYS A 82 5.99 -31.00 10.83
N THR A 83 5.89 -29.82 10.21
CA THR A 83 7.05 -28.96 9.95
C THR A 83 7.63 -28.42 11.26
N TRP A 84 6.78 -28.04 12.22
CA TRP A 84 7.25 -27.69 13.56
C TRP A 84 8.01 -28.85 14.22
N GLU A 85 7.46 -30.06 14.16
CA GLU A 85 8.06 -31.27 14.75
C GLU A 85 9.42 -31.63 14.11
N SER A 86 9.61 -31.37 12.80
CA SER A 86 10.87 -31.65 12.10
C SER A 86 11.99 -30.66 12.42
N VAL A 87 11.68 -29.47 12.96
CA VAL A 87 12.71 -28.53 13.43
C VAL A 87 13.43 -29.14 14.65
N PRO A 88 14.77 -29.21 14.66
CA PRO A 88 15.50 -29.71 15.82
C PRO A 88 15.14 -28.95 17.10
N VAL A 89 14.96 -29.64 18.23
CA VAL A 89 14.53 -29.06 19.52
C VAL A 89 15.38 -27.85 19.95
N LYS A 90 16.68 -27.87 19.64
CA LYS A 90 17.59 -26.74 19.95
C LYS A 90 17.21 -25.43 19.25
N PHE A 91 16.54 -25.51 18.10
CA PHE A 91 16.10 -24.39 17.27
C PHE A 91 14.59 -24.12 17.37
N ARG A 92 13.86 -24.81 18.25
CA ARG A 92 12.44 -24.54 18.52
C ARG A 92 12.26 -23.66 19.77
N PRO A 93 11.40 -22.62 19.71
CA PRO A 93 10.86 -21.98 18.50
C PRO A 93 11.95 -21.33 17.65
N LEU A 94 11.64 -21.02 16.39
CA LEU A 94 12.55 -20.25 15.54
C LEU A 94 12.74 -18.85 16.14
N LYS A 95 13.94 -18.60 16.68
CA LYS A 95 14.29 -17.38 17.43
C LYS A 95 13.95 -16.10 16.66
N ASP A 96 13.56 -15.05 17.41
CA ASP A 96 13.35 -13.67 16.95
C ASP A 96 12.18 -13.50 15.96
N ARG A 97 11.26 -14.48 15.92
CA ARG A 97 10.07 -14.52 15.07
C ARG A 97 8.87 -15.01 15.87
N LEU A 98 7.68 -14.55 15.50
CA LEU A 98 6.44 -15.19 15.94
C LEU A 98 6.27 -16.52 15.19
N ASN A 99 6.16 -17.63 15.90
CA ASN A 99 5.97 -18.97 15.35
C ASN A 99 4.49 -19.35 15.44
N VAL A 100 3.81 -19.38 14.29
CA VAL A 100 2.40 -19.76 14.18
C VAL A 100 2.33 -21.20 13.69
N VAL A 101 1.82 -22.09 14.53
CA VAL A 101 1.73 -23.53 14.25
C VAL A 101 0.28 -23.91 13.98
N LEU A 102 0.02 -24.44 12.79
CA LEU A 102 -1.31 -24.95 12.40
C LEU A 102 -1.46 -26.39 12.90
N SER A 103 -2.46 -26.61 13.76
CA SER A 103 -2.71 -27.93 14.34
C SER A 103 -4.16 -28.08 14.79
N SER A 104 -4.82 -29.15 14.34
CA SER A 104 -6.17 -29.53 14.80
C SER A 104 -6.18 -30.44 16.02
N ARG A 105 -5.00 -30.85 16.51
CA ARG A 105 -4.86 -31.84 17.59
C ARG A 105 -3.99 -31.35 18.75
N ALA A 106 -2.89 -30.68 18.42
CA ALA A 106 -1.92 -30.25 19.41
C ALA A 106 -2.33 -28.92 20.03
N THR A 107 -2.29 -28.82 21.35
CA THR A 107 -2.46 -27.55 22.07
C THR A 107 -1.13 -26.82 22.23
N ILE A 108 -1.18 -25.53 22.59
CA ILE A 108 0.05 -24.78 22.92
C ILE A 108 0.81 -25.44 24.08
N ASP A 109 0.11 -25.92 25.10
CA ASP A 109 0.72 -26.56 26.27
C ASP A 109 1.45 -27.84 25.89
N GLU A 110 0.88 -28.65 24.99
CA GLU A 110 1.53 -29.87 24.47
C GLU A 110 2.79 -29.54 23.65
N LEU A 111 2.74 -28.51 22.80
CA LEU A 111 3.91 -28.11 22.02
C LEU A 111 5.03 -27.54 22.91
N LEU A 112 4.67 -26.80 23.96
CA LEU A 112 5.63 -26.24 24.92
C LEU A 112 6.19 -27.33 25.87
N ALA A 113 5.40 -28.33 26.24
CA ALA A 113 5.85 -29.46 27.08
C ALA A 113 7.00 -30.25 26.43
N ALA A 114 7.01 -30.33 25.09
CA ALA A 114 8.08 -30.97 24.32
C ALA A 114 9.41 -30.18 24.31
N LEU A 115 9.43 -28.95 24.81
CA LEU A 115 10.64 -28.14 24.94
C LEU A 115 11.32 -28.33 26.30
N PRO A 116 12.65 -28.12 26.39
CA PRO A 116 13.36 -28.06 27.68
C PRO A 116 12.73 -27.03 28.61
N ALA A 117 12.64 -27.35 29.91
CA ALA A 117 11.89 -26.58 30.90
C ALA A 117 12.31 -25.09 30.93
N GLU A 118 13.61 -24.83 30.80
CA GLU A 118 14.22 -23.50 30.78
C GLU A 118 13.82 -22.64 29.57
N LYS A 119 13.33 -23.26 28.48
CA LYS A 119 12.89 -22.54 27.27
C LYS A 119 11.39 -22.27 27.23
N ARG A 120 10.59 -22.96 28.04
CA ARG A 120 9.12 -22.96 27.91
C ARG A 120 8.50 -21.58 28.10
N ALA A 121 8.94 -20.84 29.12
CA ALA A 121 8.40 -19.51 29.43
C ALA A 121 8.67 -18.48 28.32
N ALA A 122 9.88 -18.46 27.77
CA ALA A 122 10.23 -17.60 26.64
C ALA A 122 9.45 -18.00 25.38
N ALA A 123 9.38 -19.31 25.10
CA ALA A 123 8.67 -19.83 23.94
C ALA A 123 7.16 -19.54 23.99
N ALA A 124 6.54 -19.46 25.17
CA ALA A 124 5.12 -19.15 25.31
C ALA A 124 4.73 -17.76 24.77
N GLN A 125 5.68 -16.81 24.69
CA GLN A 125 5.46 -15.48 24.10
C GLN A 125 5.65 -15.45 22.57
N ASP A 126 6.30 -16.48 22.04
CA ASP A 126 6.76 -16.56 20.65
C ASP A 126 6.03 -17.62 19.85
N VAL A 127 5.14 -18.41 20.47
CA VAL A 127 4.41 -19.50 19.83
C VAL A 127 2.92 -19.26 19.93
N VAL A 128 2.23 -19.37 18.81
CA VAL A 128 0.76 -19.34 18.72
C VAL A 128 0.31 -20.58 17.99
N VAL A 129 -0.68 -21.28 18.54
CA VAL A 129 -1.29 -22.44 17.88
C VAL A 129 -2.64 -22.04 17.33
N VAL A 130 -2.86 -22.33 16.04
CA VAL A 130 -4.13 -22.08 15.37
C VAL A 130 -4.79 -23.42 15.07
N ASN A 131 -5.98 -23.62 15.63
CA ASN A 131 -6.85 -24.74 15.28
C ASN A 131 -7.58 -24.43 13.97
N GLY A 132 -6.91 -24.66 12.84
CA GLY A 132 -7.44 -24.33 11.52
C GLY A 132 -6.39 -24.43 10.43
N GLY A 133 -6.77 -23.96 9.24
CA GLY A 133 -5.89 -23.88 8.07
C GLY A 133 -5.14 -22.55 7.98
N LEU A 134 -4.51 -22.29 6.84
CA LEU A 134 -3.82 -21.03 6.59
C LEU A 134 -4.75 -19.81 6.73
N ALA A 135 -5.96 -19.88 6.17
CA ALA A 135 -6.91 -18.78 6.20
C ALA A 135 -7.23 -18.32 7.64
N ASP A 136 -7.32 -19.26 8.58
CA ASP A 136 -7.59 -18.95 9.98
C ASP A 136 -6.40 -18.27 10.65
N ALA A 137 -5.18 -18.70 10.33
CA ALA A 137 -3.97 -18.01 10.79
C ALA A 137 -3.85 -16.61 10.19
N LEU A 138 -4.10 -16.42 8.89
CA LEU A 138 -4.07 -15.10 8.27
C LEU A 138 -5.15 -14.17 8.82
N ARG A 139 -6.32 -14.70 9.19
CA ARG A 139 -7.39 -13.93 9.86
C ARG A 139 -6.98 -13.50 11.25
N LEU A 140 -6.34 -14.39 12.03
CA LEU A 140 -5.78 -14.06 13.34
C LEU A 140 -4.72 -12.95 13.21
N LEU A 141 -3.78 -13.11 12.27
CA LEU A 141 -2.66 -12.18 12.07
C LEU A 141 -3.09 -10.83 11.47
N ALA A 142 -4.31 -10.75 10.91
CA ALA A 142 -4.91 -9.51 10.46
C ALA A 142 -5.48 -8.66 11.61
N GLY A 143 -5.70 -9.27 12.78
CA GLY A 143 -6.26 -8.58 13.94
C GLY A 143 -5.30 -7.54 14.54
N PRO A 144 -5.84 -6.58 15.33
CA PRO A 144 -5.10 -5.43 15.86
C PRO A 144 -3.87 -5.81 16.69
N GLN A 145 -3.89 -6.97 17.35
CA GLN A 145 -2.76 -7.48 18.14
C GLN A 145 -1.50 -7.71 17.28
N TYR A 146 -1.69 -8.16 16.03
CA TYR A 146 -0.59 -8.64 15.19
C TYR A 146 -0.36 -7.77 13.95
N CYS A 147 -1.40 -7.15 13.41
CA CYS A 147 -1.35 -6.49 12.11
C CYS A 147 -0.23 -5.45 12.02
N SER A 148 -0.17 -4.53 12.99
CA SER A 148 0.87 -3.50 13.07
C SER A 148 2.17 -4.00 13.72
N ALA A 149 2.12 -5.04 14.55
CA ALA A 149 3.31 -5.58 15.22
C ALA A 149 4.17 -6.47 14.33
N LEU A 150 3.58 -7.05 13.28
CA LEU A 150 4.28 -7.88 12.31
C LEU A 150 4.63 -7.10 11.06
N GLU A 151 5.89 -7.15 10.64
CA GLU A 151 6.30 -6.53 9.38
C GLU A 151 6.00 -7.41 8.17
N THR A 152 6.28 -8.71 8.26
CA THR A 152 5.98 -9.68 7.20
C THR A 152 5.63 -11.04 7.79
N VAL A 153 4.65 -11.71 7.17
CA VAL A 153 4.24 -13.08 7.49
C VAL A 153 4.81 -14.01 6.43
N TYR A 154 5.52 -15.06 6.84
CA TYR A 154 6.13 -16.05 5.95
C TYR A 154 5.49 -17.43 6.15
N CYS A 155 4.94 -18.01 5.09
CA CYS A 155 4.56 -19.42 5.06
C CYS A 155 5.81 -20.26 4.75
N VAL A 156 6.17 -21.15 5.67
CA VAL A 156 7.43 -21.92 5.64
C VAL A 156 7.21 -23.44 5.57
N GLY A 157 6.03 -23.85 5.12
CA GLY A 157 5.66 -25.23 4.84
C GLY A 157 4.82 -25.92 5.93
N GLY A 158 4.34 -27.14 5.73
CA GLY A 158 4.63 -28.07 4.62
C GLY A 158 3.58 -28.11 3.51
N ALA A 159 3.50 -29.23 2.80
CA ALA A 159 2.72 -29.39 1.56
C ALA A 159 1.29 -28.86 1.62
N GLN A 160 0.52 -29.21 2.67
CA GLN A 160 -0.85 -28.74 2.82
C GLN A 160 -0.92 -27.22 2.99
N LEU A 161 -0.03 -26.63 3.81
CA LEU A 161 0.04 -25.18 3.98
C LEU A 161 0.33 -24.48 2.66
N TYR A 162 1.24 -25.02 1.85
CA TYR A 162 1.54 -24.46 0.54
C TYR A 162 0.38 -24.65 -0.44
N ALA A 163 -0.32 -25.78 -0.42
CA ALA A 163 -1.51 -25.97 -1.24
C ALA A 163 -2.61 -24.94 -0.88
N ASP A 164 -2.86 -24.73 0.41
CA ASP A 164 -3.80 -23.72 0.90
C ASP A 164 -3.37 -22.31 0.48
N ALA A 165 -2.06 -22.01 0.55
CA ALA A 165 -1.50 -20.71 0.15
C ALA A 165 -1.69 -20.41 -1.35
N MET A 166 -1.72 -21.44 -2.19
CA MET A 166 -1.89 -21.34 -3.63
C MET A 166 -3.36 -21.42 -4.08
N ALA A 167 -4.30 -21.53 -3.14
CA ALA A 167 -5.73 -21.58 -3.38
C ALA A 167 -6.44 -20.29 -2.90
N SER A 168 -7.58 -19.96 -3.51
CA SER A 168 -8.45 -18.88 -3.02
C SER A 168 -9.07 -19.29 -1.66
N PRO A 169 -9.19 -18.36 -0.69
CA PRO A 169 -8.90 -16.92 -0.79
C PRO A 169 -7.46 -16.52 -0.46
N CYS A 170 -6.58 -17.45 -0.05
CA CYS A 170 -5.24 -17.10 0.42
C CYS A 170 -4.33 -16.57 -0.69
N VAL A 171 -4.41 -17.14 -1.89
CA VAL A 171 -3.54 -16.74 -3.02
C VAL A 171 -3.69 -15.26 -3.39
N GLU A 172 -4.86 -14.66 -3.16
CA GLU A 172 -5.13 -13.23 -3.38
C GLU A 172 -4.36 -12.32 -2.41
N ARG A 173 -3.81 -12.90 -1.34
CA ARG A 173 -3.00 -12.21 -0.30
C ARG A 173 -1.51 -12.54 -0.39
N LEU A 174 -1.12 -13.45 -1.29
CA LEU A 174 0.28 -13.84 -1.48
C LEU A 174 1.04 -12.75 -2.24
N GLN A 175 2.04 -12.15 -1.59
CA GLN A 175 2.82 -11.03 -2.11
C GLN A 175 4.06 -11.49 -2.88
N GLU A 176 4.76 -12.50 -2.36
CA GLU A 176 6.07 -12.92 -2.86
C GLU A 176 6.27 -14.42 -2.62
N VAL A 177 6.95 -15.10 -3.55
CA VAL A 177 7.47 -16.46 -3.38
C VAL A 177 8.98 -16.45 -3.51
N PHE A 178 9.66 -16.81 -2.44
CA PHE A 178 11.09 -17.08 -2.43
C PHE A 178 11.30 -18.58 -2.60
N LEU A 179 11.74 -18.98 -3.80
CA LEU A 179 11.96 -20.37 -4.18
C LEU A 179 13.47 -20.63 -4.32
N THR A 180 14.01 -21.47 -3.45
CA THR A 180 15.31 -22.09 -3.67
C THR A 180 15.10 -23.35 -4.53
N ARG A 181 15.52 -23.28 -5.79
CA ARG A 181 15.54 -24.41 -6.71
C ARG A 181 16.80 -25.23 -6.47
N ILE A 182 16.65 -26.47 -6.05
CA ILE A 182 17.76 -27.41 -5.93
C ILE A 182 17.87 -28.16 -7.27
N CYS A 183 19.00 -28.02 -7.96
CA CYS A 183 19.24 -28.60 -9.28
C CYS A 183 19.54 -30.11 -9.17
N THR A 184 18.57 -30.84 -8.67
CA THR A 184 18.55 -32.30 -8.56
C THR A 184 17.10 -32.77 -8.71
N THR A 185 16.90 -34.07 -8.92
CA THR A 185 15.61 -34.72 -8.70
C THR A 185 15.81 -35.71 -7.56
N ALA A 186 15.02 -35.60 -6.48
CA ALA A 186 15.12 -36.48 -5.33
C ALA A 186 13.99 -37.53 -5.38
N PRO A 187 14.26 -38.82 -5.74
CA PRO A 187 13.23 -39.84 -5.89
C PRO A 187 12.43 -40.14 -4.61
N ALA A 188 12.97 -39.77 -3.45
CA ALA A 188 12.32 -39.93 -2.15
C ALA A 188 11.21 -38.90 -1.88
N CYS A 189 11.10 -37.83 -2.68
CA CYS A 189 10.05 -36.82 -2.52
C CYS A 189 8.66 -37.43 -2.75
N THR A 190 7.78 -37.30 -1.75
CA THR A 190 6.35 -37.68 -1.85
C THR A 190 5.40 -36.49 -1.62
N ARG A 191 5.98 -35.32 -1.36
CA ARG A 191 5.31 -34.05 -1.13
C ARG A 191 5.85 -33.04 -2.13
N PHE A 192 4.96 -32.24 -2.68
CA PHE A 192 5.27 -31.32 -3.78
C PHE A 192 4.73 -29.93 -3.49
N TYR A 193 5.45 -28.91 -3.95
CA TYR A 193 5.04 -27.51 -3.92
C TYR A 193 4.32 -27.14 -5.24
N PRO A 194 3.03 -26.76 -5.21
CA PRO A 194 2.26 -26.53 -6.42
C PRO A 194 2.54 -25.14 -7.02
N PHE A 195 3.71 -24.95 -7.66
CA PHE A 195 4.10 -23.68 -8.28
C PHE A 195 4.69 -23.85 -9.70
N PRO A 196 4.30 -23.02 -10.69
CA PRO A 196 3.23 -22.03 -10.61
C PRO A 196 1.86 -22.71 -10.39
N PRO A 197 0.85 -22.02 -9.82
CA PRO A 197 -0.45 -22.65 -9.61
C PRO A 197 -1.05 -23.10 -10.95
N PRO A 198 -1.78 -24.23 -11.02
CA PRO A 198 -2.25 -24.82 -12.28
C PRO A 198 -3.08 -23.88 -13.18
N ASN A 199 -3.71 -22.85 -12.60
CA ASN A 199 -4.58 -21.88 -13.30
C ASN A 199 -3.93 -20.50 -13.50
N ALA A 200 -2.60 -20.40 -13.41
CA ALA A 200 -1.90 -19.12 -13.26
C ALA A 200 -0.75 -18.89 -14.24
N ALA A 201 -0.77 -19.54 -15.42
CA ALA A 201 0.17 -19.23 -16.49
C ALA A 201 0.11 -17.72 -16.81
N GLY A 202 1.22 -17.00 -16.62
CA GLY A 202 1.30 -15.55 -16.80
C GLY A 202 0.92 -14.69 -15.58
N ALA A 203 0.50 -15.27 -14.46
CA ALA A 203 0.11 -14.50 -13.27
C ALA A 203 1.27 -14.17 -12.32
N TRP A 204 2.48 -14.70 -12.56
CA TRP A 204 3.66 -14.52 -11.72
C TRP A 204 4.86 -14.10 -12.55
N ASN A 205 5.57 -13.06 -12.10
CA ASN A 205 6.80 -12.57 -12.71
C ASN A 205 8.02 -13.03 -11.89
N LEU A 206 9.11 -13.41 -12.56
CA LEU A 206 10.42 -13.55 -11.93
C LEU A 206 10.98 -12.14 -11.67
N ALA A 207 10.93 -11.70 -10.41
CA ALA A 207 11.39 -10.37 -10.02
C ALA A 207 12.92 -10.30 -9.85
N SER A 208 13.54 -11.39 -9.37
CA SER A 208 14.99 -11.51 -9.29
C SER A 208 15.46 -12.96 -9.20
N SER A 209 16.69 -13.21 -9.65
CA SER A 209 17.42 -14.48 -9.46
C SER A 209 18.85 -14.19 -9.02
N GLN A 210 19.39 -15.02 -8.13
CA GLN A 210 20.81 -14.99 -7.76
C GLN A 210 21.73 -15.72 -8.76
N GLY A 211 21.17 -16.31 -9.81
CA GLY A 211 21.86 -17.25 -10.71
C GLY A 211 22.15 -18.59 -10.03
N ARG A 212 22.59 -19.57 -10.84
CA ARG A 212 23.00 -20.89 -10.33
C ARG A 212 24.31 -20.80 -9.55
N LYS A 213 24.35 -21.46 -8.40
CA LYS A 213 25.50 -21.55 -7.49
C LYS A 213 25.72 -23.00 -7.07
N LYS A 214 26.93 -23.34 -6.64
CA LYS A 214 27.25 -24.65 -6.05
C LYS A 214 27.34 -24.52 -4.53
N SER A 215 26.66 -25.41 -3.83
CA SER A 215 26.72 -25.56 -2.37
C SER A 215 28.11 -26.03 -1.95
N GLU A 216 28.68 -25.38 -0.93
CA GLU A 216 29.94 -25.82 -0.31
C GLU A 216 29.81 -27.23 0.30
N ALA A 217 28.61 -27.59 0.76
CA ALA A 217 28.31 -28.93 1.22
C ALA A 217 27.79 -29.80 0.07
N GLY A 218 28.58 -30.80 -0.32
CA GLY A 218 28.16 -31.83 -1.28
C GLY A 218 28.12 -31.40 -2.75
N GLY A 219 28.44 -30.14 -3.08
CA GLY A 219 28.57 -29.67 -4.46
C GLY A 219 27.26 -29.54 -5.25
N LEU A 220 26.12 -29.68 -4.58
CA LEU A 220 24.80 -29.54 -5.20
C LEU A 220 24.60 -28.14 -5.79
N GLU A 221 24.10 -28.08 -7.01
CA GLU A 221 23.74 -26.81 -7.64
C GLU A 221 22.37 -26.32 -7.13
N TYR A 222 22.25 -25.01 -6.93
CA TYR A 222 21.00 -24.38 -6.51
C TYR A 222 20.85 -22.96 -7.08
N GLU A 223 19.62 -22.45 -7.14
CA GLU A 223 19.29 -21.08 -7.55
C GLU A 223 18.21 -20.51 -6.62
N ILE A 224 18.42 -19.31 -6.08
CA ILE A 224 17.41 -18.61 -5.27
C ILE A 224 16.69 -17.59 -6.15
N CYS A 225 15.38 -17.79 -6.33
CA CYS A 225 14.50 -16.97 -7.15
C CYS A 225 13.45 -16.26 -6.30
N LYS A 226 13.11 -15.03 -6.68
CA LYS A 226 11.97 -14.28 -6.14
C LYS A 226 10.91 -14.13 -7.22
N TYR A 227 9.70 -14.62 -6.95
CA TYR A 227 8.52 -14.39 -7.78
C TYR A 227 7.55 -13.45 -7.09
N VAL A 228 6.84 -12.65 -7.89
CA VAL A 228 5.79 -11.73 -7.45
C VAL A 228 4.57 -11.88 -8.35
N PRO A 229 3.34 -11.66 -7.85
CA PRO A 229 2.16 -11.69 -8.70
C PRO A 229 2.22 -10.52 -9.69
N HIS A 230 1.70 -10.73 -10.88
CA HIS A 230 1.67 -9.70 -11.91
C HIS A 230 0.72 -8.57 -11.49
N ASN A 231 1.23 -7.34 -11.41
CA ASN A 231 0.43 -6.16 -11.04
C ASN A 231 0.05 -5.37 -12.30
N HIS A 232 -1.04 -5.80 -12.95
CA HIS A 232 -1.59 -5.13 -14.13
C HIS A 232 -2.02 -3.68 -13.86
N GLU A 233 -2.33 -3.33 -12.61
CA GLU A 233 -2.76 -1.98 -12.26
C GLU A 233 -1.60 -0.98 -12.25
N GLU A 234 -0.45 -1.35 -11.71
CA GLU A 234 0.76 -0.53 -11.83
C GLU A 234 1.32 -0.55 -13.26
N GLN A 235 1.13 -1.64 -14.00
CA GLN A 235 1.57 -1.74 -15.39
C GLN A 235 0.90 -0.68 -16.30
N GLN A 236 -0.36 -0.31 -16.05
CA GLN A 236 -1.03 0.80 -16.75
C GLN A 236 -0.24 2.11 -16.67
N TYR A 237 0.33 2.41 -15.51
CA TYR A 237 1.15 3.61 -15.29
C TYR A 237 2.47 3.55 -16.04
N LEU A 238 3.15 2.39 -16.01
CA LEU A 238 4.42 2.19 -16.72
C LEU A 238 4.24 2.25 -18.24
N GLU A 239 3.21 1.58 -18.76
CA GLU A 239 2.89 1.62 -20.20
C GLU A 239 2.55 3.02 -20.67
N LEU A 240 1.87 3.82 -19.84
CA LEU A 240 1.58 5.21 -20.17
C LEU A 240 2.86 6.06 -20.22
N ILE A 241 3.80 5.87 -19.29
CA ILE A 241 5.11 6.53 -19.33
C ILE A 241 5.88 6.15 -20.59
N ASP A 242 6.00 4.84 -20.88
CA ASP A 242 6.69 4.34 -22.06
C ASP A 242 6.11 4.94 -23.35
N ARG A 243 4.77 4.99 -23.44
CA ARG A 243 4.06 5.60 -24.57
C ARG A 243 4.31 7.11 -24.66
N ILE A 244 4.30 7.84 -23.54
CA ILE A 244 4.61 9.27 -23.53
C ILE A 244 6.03 9.50 -24.05
N ILE A 245 7.03 8.77 -23.55
CA ILE A 245 8.42 8.95 -23.97
C ILE A 245 8.60 8.64 -25.47
N LYS A 246 8.00 7.55 -25.95
CA LYS A 246 8.20 7.08 -27.34
C LYS A 246 7.41 7.86 -28.38
N THR A 247 6.18 8.26 -28.07
CA THR A 247 5.24 8.81 -29.06
C THR A 247 4.63 10.15 -28.67
N GLY A 248 4.97 10.70 -27.51
CA GLY A 248 4.44 11.97 -27.04
C GLY A 248 4.97 13.18 -27.82
N ILE A 249 4.23 14.27 -27.76
CA ILE A 249 4.58 15.52 -28.42
C ILE A 249 5.51 16.31 -27.49
N MET A 250 6.67 16.68 -28.01
CA MET A 250 7.58 17.60 -27.32
C MET A 250 6.97 19.00 -27.25
N LYS A 251 6.97 19.57 -26.05
CA LYS A 251 6.55 20.95 -25.78
C LYS A 251 7.65 21.68 -25.03
N GLU A 252 7.73 22.97 -25.26
CA GLU A 252 8.43 23.89 -24.36
C GLU A 252 7.44 24.31 -23.27
N ASP A 253 7.92 24.47 -22.04
CA ASP A 253 7.10 24.89 -20.91
C ASP A 253 7.62 26.21 -20.32
N ARG A 254 6.82 26.79 -19.42
CA ARG A 254 7.13 28.05 -18.73
C ARG A 254 8.38 27.98 -17.84
N THR A 255 8.88 26.78 -17.53
CA THR A 255 10.04 26.53 -16.65
C THR A 255 11.34 26.42 -17.44
N GLY A 256 11.26 26.28 -18.77
CA GLY A 256 12.41 26.08 -19.65
C GLY A 256 12.94 24.64 -19.71
N VAL A 257 12.42 23.73 -18.87
CA VAL A 257 12.78 22.30 -18.90
C VAL A 257 12.19 21.62 -20.14
N GLY A 258 10.93 21.96 -20.44
CA GLY A 258 10.15 21.31 -21.48
C GLY A 258 9.69 19.91 -21.10
N SER A 259 8.69 19.42 -21.83
CA SER A 259 8.02 18.16 -21.53
C SER A 259 7.69 17.37 -22.79
N ILE A 260 7.46 16.07 -22.61
CA ILE A 260 6.92 15.17 -23.62
C ILE A 260 5.52 14.78 -23.13
N SER A 261 4.48 14.93 -23.94
CA SER A 261 3.09 14.82 -23.46
C SER A 261 2.16 14.07 -24.40
N LEU A 262 1.15 13.43 -23.80
CA LEU A 262 -0.06 12.94 -24.46
C LEU A 262 -1.28 13.66 -23.87
N PHE A 263 -2.35 13.75 -24.65
CA PHE A 263 -3.61 14.34 -24.21
C PHE A 263 -4.69 13.28 -24.07
N GLY A 264 -5.15 13.05 -22.84
CA GLY A 264 -6.15 12.04 -22.53
C GLY A 264 -5.55 10.67 -22.21
N ALA A 265 -5.75 10.20 -20.99
CA ALA A 265 -5.55 8.81 -20.59
C ALA A 265 -6.46 8.48 -19.40
N GLN A 266 -6.65 7.18 -19.11
CA GLN A 266 -7.38 6.74 -17.94
C GLN A 266 -6.73 5.48 -17.36
N MET A 267 -6.63 5.43 -16.04
CA MET A 267 -6.15 4.26 -15.28
C MET A 267 -7.18 3.84 -14.24
N ARG A 268 -7.19 2.57 -13.85
CA ARG A 268 -8.10 2.00 -12.84
C ARG A 268 -7.34 1.22 -11.77
N PHE A 269 -7.73 1.42 -10.52
CA PHE A 269 -7.11 0.81 -9.35
C PHE A 269 -8.15 0.26 -8.37
N SER A 270 -8.00 -1.00 -7.97
CA SER A 270 -8.88 -1.60 -6.97
C SER A 270 -8.50 -1.14 -5.55
N LEU A 271 -9.50 -0.72 -4.78
CA LEU A 271 -9.39 -0.34 -3.36
C LEU A 271 -9.99 -1.41 -2.42
N ARG A 272 -10.56 -2.47 -3.01
CA ARG A 272 -11.21 -3.54 -2.27
C ARG A 272 -10.25 -4.20 -1.31
N ASN A 273 -10.79 -4.78 -0.24
CA ASN A 273 -10.04 -5.66 0.64
C ASN A 273 -8.81 -4.99 1.27
N ASN A 274 -8.89 -3.69 1.58
CA ASN A 274 -7.83 -2.86 2.18
C ASN A 274 -6.61 -2.63 1.28
N ARG A 275 -6.72 -2.87 -0.03
CA ARG A 275 -5.65 -2.61 -0.99
C ARG A 275 -5.46 -1.10 -1.18
N LEU A 276 -4.21 -0.65 -1.18
CA LEU A 276 -3.84 0.73 -1.46
C LEU A 276 -2.92 0.78 -2.69
N PRO A 277 -3.31 1.43 -3.80
CA PRO A 277 -2.49 1.53 -5.02
C PRO A 277 -1.30 2.51 -4.84
N LEU A 278 -0.39 2.16 -3.94
CA LEU A 278 0.85 2.86 -3.70
C LEU A 278 1.94 2.21 -4.56
N LEU A 279 2.36 2.90 -5.62
CA LEU A 279 3.25 2.34 -6.63
C LEU A 279 4.54 1.76 -6.02
N THR A 280 5.01 0.66 -6.58
CA THR A 280 6.09 -0.17 -6.04
C THR A 280 7.38 -0.05 -6.83
N THR A 281 7.32 0.25 -8.13
CA THR A 281 8.49 0.49 -8.98
C THR A 281 9.28 1.73 -8.57
N LYS A 282 8.65 2.66 -7.84
CA LYS A 282 9.32 3.78 -7.16
C LYS A 282 8.58 4.09 -5.87
N ARG A 283 9.33 4.27 -4.77
CA ARG A 283 8.76 4.68 -3.49
C ARG A 283 7.97 5.99 -3.62
N VAL A 284 6.75 5.98 -3.09
CA VAL A 284 5.87 7.16 -2.96
C VAL A 284 5.95 7.71 -1.55
N PHE A 285 5.92 9.04 -1.40
CA PHE A 285 6.01 9.72 -0.10
C PHE A 285 4.66 9.69 0.64
N TRP A 286 4.28 8.51 1.15
CA TRP A 286 2.99 8.28 1.81
C TRP A 286 2.65 9.27 2.93
N ARG A 287 3.61 9.62 3.80
CA ARG A 287 3.37 10.59 4.88
C ARG A 287 2.90 11.94 4.33
N GLY A 288 3.54 12.43 3.26
CA GLY A 288 3.13 13.65 2.58
C GLY A 288 1.72 13.53 2.00
N VAL A 289 1.42 12.43 1.30
CA VAL A 289 0.08 12.15 0.74
C VAL A 289 -1.00 12.22 1.81
N CYS A 290 -0.78 11.53 2.93
CA CYS A 290 -1.75 11.43 4.01
C CYS A 290 -1.97 12.78 4.71
N GLU A 291 -0.90 13.50 5.07
CA GLU A 291 -1.00 14.80 5.73
C GLU A 291 -1.67 15.85 4.84
N GLU A 292 -1.31 15.90 3.55
CA GLU A 292 -1.90 16.84 2.60
C GLU A 292 -3.39 16.54 2.35
N LEU A 293 -3.77 15.28 2.17
CA LEU A 293 -5.18 14.96 1.98
C LEU A 293 -6.02 15.35 3.20
N LEU A 294 -5.52 15.06 4.41
CA LEU A 294 -6.21 15.43 5.64
C LEU A 294 -6.29 16.97 5.78
N TRP A 295 -5.27 17.69 5.32
CA TRP A 295 -5.26 19.16 5.22
C TRP A 295 -6.34 19.66 4.23
N PHE A 296 -6.47 19.04 3.05
CA PHE A 296 -7.56 19.35 2.11
C PHE A 296 -8.94 19.08 2.71
N LEU A 297 -9.13 17.94 3.37
CA LEU A 297 -10.42 17.59 3.99
C LEU A 297 -10.83 18.58 5.09
N ARG A 298 -9.87 19.21 5.78
CA ARG A 298 -10.13 20.26 6.77
C ARG A 298 -10.40 21.65 6.18
N GLY A 299 -10.27 21.83 4.87
CA GLY A 299 -10.48 23.13 4.23
C GLY A 299 -9.31 24.10 4.40
N GLU A 300 -8.14 23.60 4.79
CA GLU A 300 -6.98 24.42 5.14
C GLU A 300 -6.38 25.12 3.91
N THR A 301 -5.72 26.24 4.16
CA THR A 301 -5.04 27.06 3.12
C THR A 301 -3.64 27.53 3.51
N ASN A 302 -3.26 27.33 4.78
CA ASN A 302 -1.91 27.61 5.28
C ASN A 302 -0.99 26.40 5.09
N ALA A 303 -0.03 26.51 4.18
CA ALA A 303 0.96 25.47 3.92
C ALA A 303 1.96 25.27 5.08
N GLN A 304 2.12 26.25 5.98
CA GLN A 304 3.01 26.13 7.14
C GLN A 304 2.63 24.94 8.03
N LEU A 305 1.34 24.61 8.12
CA LEU A 305 0.86 23.44 8.86
C LEU A 305 1.43 22.11 8.34
N LEU A 306 1.75 22.05 7.04
CA LEU A 306 2.41 20.89 6.43
C LEU A 306 3.93 20.96 6.64
N ALA A 307 4.53 22.13 6.45
CA ALA A 307 5.96 22.36 6.65
C ALA A 307 6.40 22.07 8.10
N ASP A 308 5.62 22.47 9.11
CA ASP A 308 5.84 22.18 10.53
C ASP A 308 5.83 20.67 10.83
N LYS A 309 5.17 19.89 9.98
CA LYS A 309 5.15 18.42 10.02
C LYS A 309 6.21 17.79 9.11
N GLY A 310 7.15 18.56 8.57
CA GLY A 310 8.20 18.11 7.67
C GLY A 310 7.70 17.71 6.27
N VAL A 311 6.57 18.25 5.84
CA VAL A 311 5.99 18.03 4.50
C VAL A 311 6.15 19.31 3.69
N HIS A 312 7.21 19.36 2.87
CA HIS A 312 7.69 20.56 2.17
C HIS A 312 7.24 20.68 0.70
N ILE A 313 6.14 20.01 0.34
CA ILE A 313 5.68 19.94 -1.07
C ILE A 313 5.09 21.27 -1.57
N TRP A 314 4.72 22.18 -0.67
CA TRP A 314 4.16 23.49 -0.98
C TRP A 314 5.14 24.66 -0.81
N ASP A 315 6.33 24.43 -0.25
CA ASP A 315 7.28 25.50 0.13
C ASP A 315 7.62 26.41 -1.06
N GLY A 316 7.89 25.83 -2.23
CA GLY A 316 8.18 26.59 -3.45
C GLY A 316 7.02 27.51 -3.85
N ASN A 317 5.78 27.00 -3.80
CA ASN A 317 4.59 27.76 -4.19
C ASN A 317 4.02 28.65 -3.08
N GLY A 318 4.45 28.46 -1.83
CA GLY A 318 4.07 29.26 -0.67
C GLY A 318 5.07 30.38 -0.34
N SER A 319 6.26 30.36 -0.95
CA SER A 319 7.29 31.38 -0.74
C SER A 319 6.81 32.79 -1.08
N ARG A 320 7.34 33.79 -0.38
CA ARG A 320 7.05 35.21 -0.66
C ARG A 320 7.28 35.57 -2.12
N GLU A 321 8.40 35.15 -2.69
CA GLU A 321 8.78 35.41 -4.08
C GLU A 321 7.75 34.85 -5.07
N PHE A 322 7.29 33.62 -4.87
CA PHE A 322 6.32 33.00 -5.77
C PHE A 322 4.94 33.67 -5.65
N LEU A 323 4.49 33.97 -4.44
CA LEU A 323 3.21 34.67 -4.23
C LEU A 323 3.23 36.06 -4.87
N ASP A 324 4.32 36.81 -4.76
CA ASP A 324 4.50 38.11 -5.41
C ASP A 324 4.48 38.00 -6.93
N SER A 325 5.13 36.97 -7.49
CA SER A 325 5.11 36.70 -8.94
C SER A 325 3.69 36.43 -9.49
N ARG A 326 2.76 36.05 -8.61
CA ARG A 326 1.34 35.81 -8.90
C ARG A 326 0.44 37.01 -8.58
N GLY A 327 1.00 38.11 -8.08
CA GLY A 327 0.24 39.29 -7.66
C GLY A 327 -0.50 39.11 -6.33
N LEU A 328 -0.12 38.11 -5.53
CA LEU A 328 -0.71 37.82 -4.21
C LEU A 328 0.09 38.51 -3.10
N THR A 329 0.37 39.80 -3.28
CA THR A 329 1.24 40.59 -2.38
C THR A 329 0.66 40.78 -0.97
N GLU A 330 -0.66 40.70 -0.83
CA GLU A 330 -1.37 40.83 0.45
C GLU A 330 -1.46 39.52 1.25
N ASN A 331 -1.27 38.38 0.59
CA ASN A 331 -1.26 37.07 1.26
C ASN A 331 -0.02 36.99 2.17
N LYS A 332 -0.13 36.39 3.37
CA LYS A 332 1.05 36.07 4.18
C LYS A 332 1.88 34.99 3.48
N GLU A 333 3.18 34.89 3.79
CA GLU A 333 3.97 33.74 3.32
C GLU A 333 3.31 32.43 3.78
N MET A 334 3.31 31.41 2.92
CA MET A 334 2.60 30.14 3.07
C MET A 334 1.05 30.21 3.03
N ASP A 335 0.45 31.39 2.81
CA ASP A 335 -0.97 31.52 2.47
C ASP A 335 -1.19 31.26 0.97
N LEU A 336 -1.68 30.06 0.65
CA LEU A 336 -1.89 29.64 -0.73
C LEU A 336 -3.13 30.26 -1.38
N GLY A 337 -3.93 31.04 -0.65
CA GLY A 337 -5.24 31.51 -1.09
C GLY A 337 -6.30 30.40 -1.02
N PRO A 338 -7.46 30.58 -1.69
CA PRO A 338 -8.60 29.65 -1.59
C PRO A 338 -8.42 28.40 -2.45
N VAL A 339 -7.34 27.65 -2.26
CA VAL A 339 -6.97 26.45 -3.01
C VAL A 339 -7.70 25.19 -2.53
N TYR A 340 -7.81 24.18 -3.41
CA TYR A 340 -8.24 22.81 -3.12
C TYR A 340 -9.27 22.65 -1.99
N GLY A 341 -8.81 22.31 -0.78
CA GLY A 341 -9.64 22.04 0.39
C GLY A 341 -10.61 23.17 0.70
N PHE A 342 -10.18 24.43 0.55
CA PHE A 342 -11.08 25.58 0.69
C PHE A 342 -12.25 25.48 -0.28
N GLN A 343 -12.00 25.19 -1.56
CA GLN A 343 -13.09 25.00 -2.51
C GLN A 343 -13.92 23.75 -2.18
N TRP A 344 -13.35 22.71 -1.59
CA TRP A 344 -14.09 21.49 -1.24
C TRP A 344 -15.09 21.74 -0.10
N ARG A 345 -14.73 22.57 0.89
CA ARG A 345 -15.53 22.84 2.10
C ARG A 345 -16.28 24.17 2.07
N HIS A 346 -15.85 25.12 1.25
CA HIS A 346 -16.30 26.51 1.22
C HIS A 346 -16.40 27.05 -0.22
N PHE A 347 -16.89 26.25 -1.18
CA PHE A 347 -16.95 26.66 -2.58
C PHE A 347 -17.72 27.98 -2.75
N GLY A 348 -17.10 28.97 -3.39
CA GLY A 348 -17.70 30.28 -3.64
C GLY A 348 -17.71 31.24 -2.45
N ALA A 349 -17.17 30.86 -1.29
CA ALA A 349 -16.97 31.79 -0.17
C ALA A 349 -15.92 32.87 -0.53
N GLU A 350 -16.08 34.06 0.07
CA GLU A 350 -15.09 35.13 -0.06
C GLU A 350 -13.86 34.80 0.80
N TYR A 351 -12.70 34.68 0.15
CA TYR A 351 -11.44 34.43 0.87
C TYR A 351 -10.93 35.69 1.57
N LYS A 352 -10.68 35.55 2.89
CA LYS A 352 -10.27 36.58 3.83
C LYS A 352 -8.91 36.27 4.52
N GLY A 353 -8.17 35.29 4.01
CA GLY A 353 -6.93 34.77 4.62
C GLY A 353 -7.14 33.53 5.48
N PHE A 354 -6.06 32.79 5.77
CA PHE A 354 -6.16 31.48 6.47
C PHE A 354 -6.58 31.56 7.95
N GLU A 355 -6.54 32.74 8.57
CA GLU A 355 -6.90 32.94 9.99
C GLU A 355 -8.39 33.17 10.22
N ALA A 356 -9.15 33.43 9.14
CA ALA A 356 -10.57 33.72 9.23
C ALA A 356 -11.39 32.44 9.49
N ASP A 357 -12.53 32.58 10.19
CA ASP A 357 -13.51 31.51 10.32
C ASP A 357 -14.40 31.47 9.08
N TYR A 358 -14.44 30.32 8.42
CA TYR A 358 -15.28 30.06 7.23
C TYR A 358 -16.42 29.08 7.52
N ASN A 359 -16.67 28.73 8.78
CA ASN A 359 -17.71 27.79 9.16
C ASN A 359 -19.10 28.23 8.66
N GLY A 360 -19.66 27.45 7.73
CA GLY A 360 -20.95 27.71 7.11
C GLY A 360 -20.92 28.72 5.96
N GLU A 361 -19.74 29.20 5.55
CA GLU A 361 -19.57 30.02 4.36
C GLU A 361 -19.35 29.15 3.11
N GLY A 362 -19.94 29.56 1.99
CA GLY A 362 -19.87 28.83 0.72
C GLY A 362 -20.64 27.51 0.73
N VAL A 363 -20.32 26.63 -0.22
CA VAL A 363 -20.90 25.29 -0.34
C VAL A 363 -19.91 24.24 0.15
N ASP A 364 -20.28 23.49 1.18
CA ASP A 364 -19.55 22.31 1.65
C ASP A 364 -19.91 21.09 0.79
N GLN A 365 -19.13 20.91 -0.28
CA GLN A 365 -19.38 19.86 -1.27
C GLN A 365 -19.15 18.47 -0.69
N ILE A 366 -18.13 18.29 0.18
CA ILE A 366 -17.80 16.99 0.78
C ILE A 366 -18.92 16.55 1.72
N LYS A 367 -19.41 17.44 2.58
CA LYS A 367 -20.51 17.13 3.49
C LYS A 367 -21.78 16.80 2.72
N ALA A 368 -22.13 17.59 1.70
CA ALA A 368 -23.28 17.32 0.84
C ALA A 368 -23.20 15.92 0.20
N ILE A 369 -22.06 15.54 -0.37
CA ILE A 369 -21.85 14.21 -0.96
C ILE A 369 -22.03 13.10 0.08
N VAL A 370 -21.45 13.23 1.27
CA VAL A 370 -21.56 12.22 2.34
C VAL A 370 -23.01 12.06 2.78
N GLU A 371 -23.76 13.14 2.90
CA GLU A 371 -25.19 13.12 3.23
C GLU A 371 -26.01 12.49 2.11
N THR A 372 -25.77 12.87 0.85
CA THR A 372 -26.48 12.32 -0.30
C THR A 372 -26.20 10.83 -0.49
N ILE A 373 -24.97 10.34 -0.32
CA ILE A 373 -24.67 8.89 -0.40
C ILE A 373 -25.50 8.10 0.62
N LYS A 374 -25.72 8.66 1.82
CA LYS A 374 -26.50 8.00 2.88
C LYS A 374 -28.01 7.98 2.59
N SER A 375 -28.54 9.02 1.94
CA SER A 375 -29.98 9.15 1.69
C SER A 375 -30.42 8.64 0.31
N ASP A 376 -29.61 8.88 -0.72
CA ASP A 376 -29.86 8.52 -2.12
C ASP A 376 -28.53 8.10 -2.81
N PRO A 377 -28.05 6.87 -2.56
CA PRO A 377 -26.79 6.39 -3.12
C PRO A 377 -26.78 6.26 -4.65
N ASN A 378 -27.93 6.31 -5.31
CA ASN A 378 -28.05 6.22 -6.77
C ASN A 378 -27.94 7.58 -7.46
N ASP A 379 -27.81 8.66 -6.69
CA ASP A 379 -27.67 10.01 -7.23
C ASP A 379 -26.44 10.12 -8.14
N ARG A 380 -26.60 10.81 -9.27
CA ARG A 380 -25.58 10.92 -10.33
C ARG A 380 -24.79 12.22 -10.28
N ARG A 381 -25.00 13.02 -9.24
CA ARG A 381 -24.44 14.36 -9.02
C ARG A 381 -23.51 14.38 -7.79
N LEU A 382 -23.09 13.20 -7.33
CA LEU A 382 -22.12 13.00 -6.25
C LEU A 382 -20.71 13.44 -6.69
N LEU A 383 -20.49 14.73 -6.92
CA LEU A 383 -19.22 15.28 -7.39
C LEU A 383 -18.85 16.56 -6.66
N PHE A 384 -17.55 16.81 -6.52
CA PHE A 384 -17.01 18.06 -6.00
C PHE A 384 -15.91 18.59 -6.91
N THR A 385 -15.76 19.91 -6.96
CA THR A 385 -14.77 20.58 -7.79
C THR A 385 -13.99 21.64 -7.02
N ALA A 386 -12.70 21.75 -7.30
CA ALA A 386 -11.86 22.89 -6.91
C ALA A 386 -11.69 23.92 -8.04
N TRP A 387 -12.20 23.63 -9.25
CA TRP A 387 -12.11 24.54 -10.38
C TRP A 387 -13.16 25.65 -10.28
N ASN A 388 -12.78 26.76 -9.66
CA ASN A 388 -13.62 27.95 -9.52
C ASN A 388 -13.01 29.12 -10.31
N PRO A 389 -13.48 29.41 -11.54
CA PRO A 389 -12.96 30.48 -12.37
C PRO A 389 -12.93 31.86 -11.69
N CYS A 390 -13.89 32.15 -10.82
CA CYS A 390 -13.97 33.41 -10.08
C CYS A 390 -12.88 33.55 -8.99
N ALA A 391 -12.27 32.45 -8.57
CA ALA A 391 -11.25 32.41 -7.52
C ALA A 391 -9.84 32.08 -8.03
N LEU A 392 -9.66 31.65 -9.29
CA LEU A 392 -8.35 31.21 -9.81
C LEU A 392 -7.25 32.26 -9.67
N SER A 393 -7.56 33.53 -9.89
CA SER A 393 -6.61 34.63 -9.75
C SER A 393 -6.14 34.87 -8.31
N LYS A 394 -6.89 34.35 -7.32
CA LYS A 394 -6.57 34.46 -5.89
C LYS A 394 -5.78 33.27 -5.35
N MET A 395 -5.55 32.24 -6.18
CA MET A 395 -4.87 31.00 -5.78
C MET A 395 -3.39 31.04 -6.14
N ALA A 396 -2.53 30.58 -5.22
CA ALA A 396 -1.10 30.40 -5.49
C ALA A 396 -0.88 29.56 -6.75
N LEU A 397 -1.67 28.50 -6.96
CA LEU A 397 -1.67 27.74 -8.21
C LEU A 397 -3.07 27.17 -8.53
N PRO A 398 -3.58 27.28 -9.77
CA PRO A 398 -4.83 26.63 -10.17
C PRO A 398 -4.79 25.11 -9.96
N PRO A 399 -5.85 24.49 -9.41
CA PRO A 399 -5.79 23.09 -9.00
C PRO A 399 -5.50 22.14 -10.17
N CYS A 400 -4.62 21.17 -9.95
CA CYS A 400 -4.24 20.16 -10.94
C CYS A 400 -5.28 19.02 -10.99
N HIS A 401 -5.58 18.41 -9.84
CA HIS A 401 -6.68 17.46 -9.66
C HIS A 401 -7.91 18.23 -9.19
N LEU A 402 -8.82 18.51 -10.12
CA LEU A 402 -9.77 19.60 -9.98
C LEU A 402 -11.22 19.14 -9.79
N LEU A 403 -11.55 17.90 -10.14
CA LEU A 403 -12.90 17.34 -10.03
C LEU A 403 -12.80 15.88 -9.61
N ALA A 404 -13.67 15.46 -8.70
CA ALA A 404 -13.92 14.04 -8.45
C ALA A 404 -15.41 13.75 -8.35
N GLN A 405 -15.79 12.58 -8.84
CA GLN A 405 -17.16 12.05 -8.84
C GLN A 405 -17.18 10.68 -8.18
N PHE A 406 -18.18 10.44 -7.34
CA PHE A 406 -18.41 9.16 -6.69
C PHE A 406 -19.52 8.36 -7.38
N TYR A 407 -19.42 7.04 -7.25
CA TYR A 407 -20.41 6.09 -7.73
C TYR A 407 -20.60 4.99 -6.69
N VAL A 408 -21.85 4.68 -6.35
CA VAL A 408 -22.19 3.61 -5.41
C VAL A 408 -22.72 2.41 -6.17
N ASN A 409 -22.10 1.25 -5.98
CA ASN A 409 -22.72 -0.03 -6.29
C ASN A 409 -23.54 -0.45 -5.06
N THR A 410 -24.87 -0.34 -5.15
CA THR A 410 -25.78 -0.62 -4.03
C THR A 410 -25.83 -2.09 -3.64
N ASP A 411 -25.67 -3.00 -4.61
CA ASP A 411 -25.72 -4.45 -4.39
C ASP A 411 -24.47 -4.92 -3.65
N ALA A 412 -23.30 -4.50 -4.14
CA ALA A 412 -22.02 -4.78 -3.51
C ALA A 412 -21.72 -3.84 -2.34
N LYS A 413 -22.55 -2.82 -2.05
CA LYS A 413 -22.29 -1.77 -1.05
C LYS A 413 -20.89 -1.16 -1.15
N GLU A 414 -20.46 -0.87 -2.38
CA GLU A 414 -19.12 -0.37 -2.70
C GLU A 414 -19.18 1.08 -3.20
N LEU A 415 -18.24 1.92 -2.74
CA LEU A 415 -18.02 3.28 -3.21
C LEU A 415 -16.81 3.33 -4.13
N SER A 416 -17.01 3.79 -5.36
CA SER A 416 -15.94 4.09 -6.31
C SER A 416 -15.79 5.60 -6.50
N CYS A 417 -14.62 6.03 -6.92
CA CYS A 417 -14.32 7.43 -7.20
C CYS A 417 -13.64 7.55 -8.57
N MET A 418 -14.07 8.52 -9.37
CA MET A 418 -13.36 8.97 -10.55
C MET A 418 -12.79 10.36 -10.28
N VAL A 419 -11.49 10.53 -10.50
CA VAL A 419 -10.81 11.84 -10.45
C VAL A 419 -10.45 12.30 -11.86
N TYR A 420 -10.62 13.60 -12.12
CA TYR A 420 -10.10 14.28 -13.30
C TYR A 420 -8.95 15.21 -12.90
N GLN A 421 -7.78 14.95 -13.48
CA GLN A 421 -6.57 15.76 -13.32
C GLN A 421 -6.20 16.40 -14.66
N ARG A 422 -6.19 17.74 -14.73
CA ARG A 422 -5.95 18.46 -16.00
C ARG A 422 -4.49 18.42 -16.46
N SER A 423 -3.55 18.30 -15.53
CA SER A 423 -2.10 18.39 -15.77
C SER A 423 -1.39 17.40 -14.85
N CYS A 424 -0.66 16.47 -15.45
CA CYS A 424 -0.24 15.24 -14.80
C CYS A 424 1.24 14.96 -15.06
N ASP A 425 2.07 15.44 -14.14
CA ASP A 425 3.47 15.00 -14.07
C ASP A 425 3.51 13.51 -13.70
N MET A 426 3.93 12.68 -14.66
CA MET A 426 3.99 11.24 -14.49
C MET A 426 5.10 10.81 -13.53
N GLY A 427 6.18 11.59 -13.35
CA GLY A 427 7.34 11.18 -12.56
C GLY A 427 7.12 11.32 -11.04
N LEU A 428 6.58 12.46 -10.60
CA LEU A 428 6.35 12.74 -9.18
C LEU A 428 4.87 12.86 -8.83
N GLY A 429 4.11 13.65 -9.59
CA GLY A 429 2.73 14.02 -9.26
C GLY A 429 1.71 12.88 -9.34
N VAL A 430 1.66 12.12 -10.43
CA VAL A 430 0.64 11.08 -10.65
C VAL A 430 0.66 9.98 -9.59
N PRO A 431 1.81 9.38 -9.21
CA PRO A 431 1.87 8.39 -8.13
C PRO A 431 1.35 8.94 -6.79
N PHE A 432 1.61 10.23 -6.51
CA PHE A 432 1.12 10.92 -5.31
C PHE A 432 -0.41 11.06 -5.33
N ASN A 433 -0.96 11.46 -6.49
CA ASN A 433 -2.41 11.69 -6.66
C ASN A 433 -3.22 10.40 -6.69
N ILE A 434 -2.69 9.31 -7.25
CA ILE A 434 -3.31 7.98 -7.16
C ILE A 434 -3.51 7.61 -5.68
N ALA A 435 -2.47 7.74 -4.86
CA ALA A 435 -2.53 7.42 -3.43
C ALA A 435 -3.47 8.38 -2.65
N SER A 436 -3.47 9.68 -3.00
CA SER A 436 -4.33 10.69 -2.36
C SER A 436 -5.81 10.40 -2.59
N TYR A 437 -6.24 10.18 -3.85
CA TYR A 437 -7.64 9.90 -4.15
C TYR A 437 -8.07 8.48 -3.75
N ALA A 438 -7.14 7.52 -3.68
CA ALA A 438 -7.40 6.22 -3.07
C ALA A 438 -7.75 6.38 -1.59
N LEU A 439 -6.93 7.13 -0.83
CA LEU A 439 -7.19 7.40 0.58
C LEU A 439 -8.50 8.20 0.78
N LEU A 440 -8.76 9.20 -0.06
CA LEU A 440 -10.02 9.96 -0.02
C LEU A 440 -11.22 9.02 -0.17
N THR A 441 -11.19 8.16 -1.19
CA THR A 441 -12.29 7.22 -1.46
C THR A 441 -12.52 6.28 -0.28
N ILE A 442 -11.44 5.80 0.35
CA ILE A 442 -11.52 4.93 1.53
C ILE A 442 -12.13 5.67 2.72
N LEU A 443 -11.72 6.92 2.97
CA LEU A 443 -12.26 7.73 4.06
C LEU A 443 -13.73 8.08 3.86
N ILE A 444 -14.15 8.44 2.63
CA ILE A 444 -15.55 8.71 2.31
C ILE A 444 -16.39 7.43 2.40
N ALA A 445 -15.88 6.28 1.95
CA ALA A 445 -16.53 4.98 2.15
C ALA A 445 -16.77 4.70 3.64
N LYS A 446 -15.76 4.90 4.50
CA LYS A 446 -15.91 4.80 5.97
C LYS A 446 -16.94 5.78 6.52
N ALA A 447 -16.92 7.04 6.08
CA ALA A 447 -17.86 8.07 6.52
C ALA A 447 -19.32 7.80 6.11
N THR A 448 -19.52 6.95 5.10
CA THR A 448 -20.82 6.61 4.53
C THR A 448 -21.28 5.18 4.87
N GLY A 449 -20.45 4.39 5.56
CA GLY A 449 -20.76 3.01 5.92
C GLY A 449 -20.70 2.04 4.72
N LEU A 450 -19.96 2.40 3.68
CA LEU A 450 -19.73 1.60 2.48
C LEU A 450 -18.34 0.97 2.48
N ARG A 451 -18.14 -0.01 1.59
CA ARG A 451 -16.81 -0.57 1.28
C ARG A 451 -16.10 0.24 0.20
N PRO A 452 -14.77 0.40 0.26
CA PRO A 452 -14.01 0.93 -0.88
C PRO A 452 -14.12 0.00 -2.09
N GLY A 453 -14.42 0.55 -3.27
CA GLY A 453 -14.54 -0.14 -4.55
C GLY A 453 -13.34 0.10 -5.46
N GLU A 454 -13.46 1.02 -6.42
CA GLU A 454 -12.43 1.34 -7.42
C GLU A 454 -12.10 2.84 -7.46
N LEU A 455 -10.83 3.15 -7.73
CA LEU A 455 -10.38 4.47 -8.16
C LEU A 455 -10.17 4.48 -9.68
N VAL A 456 -10.78 5.45 -10.36
CA VAL A 456 -10.59 5.72 -11.79
C VAL A 456 -9.87 7.08 -11.93
N HIS A 457 -8.67 7.09 -12.51
CA HIS A 457 -7.89 8.31 -12.67
C HIS A 457 -7.87 8.74 -14.13
N THR A 458 -8.60 9.80 -14.45
CA THR A 458 -8.62 10.42 -15.77
C THR A 458 -7.59 11.54 -15.85
N LEU A 459 -6.70 11.46 -16.83
CA LEU A 459 -5.58 12.37 -17.04
C LEU A 459 -5.82 13.22 -18.29
N GLY A 460 -5.70 14.54 -18.15
CA GLY A 460 -5.75 15.52 -19.24
C GLY A 460 -4.42 15.58 -19.98
N ASP A 461 -3.62 16.62 -19.76
CA ASP A 461 -2.23 16.68 -20.22
C ASP A 461 -1.35 15.79 -19.34
N ALA A 462 -1.03 14.58 -19.82
CA ALA A 462 -0.15 13.63 -19.16
C ALA A 462 1.25 13.75 -19.74
N HIS A 463 2.22 14.12 -18.90
CA HIS A 463 3.54 14.50 -19.37
C HIS A 463 4.68 13.96 -18.52
N VAL A 464 5.83 13.84 -19.18
CA VAL A 464 7.13 13.54 -18.59
C VAL A 464 8.02 14.77 -18.83
N TYR A 465 8.60 15.31 -17.77
CA TYR A 465 9.62 16.36 -17.92
C TYR A 465 10.88 15.78 -18.55
N ARG A 466 11.56 16.57 -19.39
CA ARG A 466 12.76 16.10 -20.10
C ARG A 466 13.86 15.63 -19.15
N ASN A 467 14.05 16.32 -18.03
CA ASN A 467 15.02 15.95 -16.98
C ASN A 467 14.62 14.69 -16.18
N HIS A 468 13.45 14.10 -16.43
CA HIS A 468 13.00 12.85 -15.78
C HIS A 468 13.11 11.63 -16.69
N VAL A 469 13.40 11.79 -17.99
CA VAL A 469 13.37 10.68 -18.97
C VAL A 469 14.30 9.54 -18.54
N ASP A 470 15.59 9.81 -18.30
CA ASP A 470 16.56 8.77 -17.90
C ASP A 470 16.12 8.02 -16.62
N ALA A 471 15.60 8.76 -15.65
CA ALA A 471 15.12 8.22 -14.39
C ALA A 471 13.89 7.33 -14.58
N LEU A 472 12.99 7.69 -15.49
CA LEU A 472 11.80 6.92 -15.84
C LEU A 472 12.15 5.71 -16.70
N GLU A 473 13.10 5.80 -17.63
CA GLU A 473 13.59 4.64 -18.39
C GLU A 473 14.22 3.58 -17.48
N GLU A 474 14.91 4.00 -16.41
CA GLU A 474 15.37 3.07 -15.37
C GLU A 474 14.21 2.48 -14.56
N GLN A 475 13.19 3.29 -14.25
CA GLN A 475 11.98 2.79 -13.58
C GLN A 475 11.24 1.73 -14.44
N LEU A 476 11.16 1.91 -15.76
CA LEU A 476 10.49 1.00 -16.70
C LEU A 476 11.11 -0.40 -16.74
N LYS A 477 12.37 -0.57 -16.30
CA LYS A 477 13.02 -1.89 -16.20
C LYS A 477 12.58 -2.70 -14.97
N ARG A 478 11.91 -2.06 -14.00
CA ARG A 478 11.53 -2.69 -12.73
C ARG A 478 10.22 -3.44 -12.87
N VAL A 479 10.20 -4.67 -12.39
CA VAL A 479 8.96 -5.46 -12.25
C VAL A 479 8.13 -4.89 -11.09
N PRO A 480 6.88 -4.46 -11.31
CA PRO A 480 5.96 -4.10 -10.23
C PRO A 480 5.77 -5.23 -9.22
N HIS A 481 5.76 -4.89 -7.94
CA HIS A 481 5.36 -5.79 -6.87
C HIS A 481 3.85 -5.64 -6.59
N ALA A 482 3.31 -6.55 -5.77
CA ALA A 482 1.96 -6.39 -5.23
C ALA A 482 1.83 -5.10 -4.41
N PHE A 483 0.65 -4.47 -4.48
CA PHE A 483 0.36 -3.26 -3.73
C PHE A 483 0.21 -3.53 -2.23
N PRO A 484 0.54 -2.53 -1.38
CA PRO A 484 0.40 -2.67 0.06
C PRO A 484 -1.05 -2.66 0.54
N THR A 485 -1.20 -2.90 1.84
CA THR A 485 -2.47 -2.84 2.56
C THR A 485 -2.52 -1.61 3.46
N ILE A 486 -3.67 -0.94 3.51
CA ILE A 486 -3.93 0.19 4.42
C ILE A 486 -4.78 -0.26 5.62
N VAL A 487 -4.38 0.19 6.80
CA VAL A 487 -5.07 -0.08 8.06
C VAL A 487 -5.29 1.18 8.87
N PHE A 488 -6.37 1.19 9.65
CA PHE A 488 -6.74 2.27 10.56
C PHE A 488 -6.57 1.75 11.99
N THR A 489 -5.53 2.22 12.67
CA THR A 489 -5.22 1.81 14.04
C THR A 489 -6.13 2.50 15.07
N LYS A 490 -6.72 3.63 14.68
CA LYS A 490 -7.63 4.41 15.51
C LYS A 490 -8.75 5.01 14.65
N GLU A 491 -9.97 4.87 15.16
CA GLU A 491 -11.16 5.50 14.57
C GLU A 491 -11.42 6.85 15.24
N ARG A 492 -12.00 7.79 14.47
CA ARG A 492 -12.35 9.13 14.95
C ARG A 492 -13.86 9.38 14.90
N GLU A 493 -14.31 10.34 15.69
CA GLU A 493 -15.73 10.72 15.75
C GLU A 493 -16.15 11.49 14.49
N PHE A 494 -15.26 12.35 13.96
CA PHE A 494 -15.47 13.13 12.76
C PHE A 494 -14.39 12.87 11.72
N LEU A 495 -14.72 13.04 10.43
CA LEU A 495 -13.80 12.85 9.30
C LEU A 495 -12.59 13.78 9.40
N GLU A 496 -12.79 15.01 9.85
CA GLU A 496 -11.75 16.03 9.98
C GLU A 496 -10.72 15.73 11.09
N ASP A 497 -11.06 14.85 12.03
CA ASP A 497 -10.24 14.50 13.19
C ASP A 497 -9.23 13.38 12.92
N TYR A 498 -9.25 12.79 11.72
CA TYR A 498 -8.22 11.84 11.33
C TYR A 498 -6.86 12.52 11.28
N GLU A 499 -5.89 11.85 11.88
CA GLU A 499 -4.49 12.21 11.87
C GLU A 499 -3.69 11.15 11.11
N SER A 500 -2.54 11.52 10.54
CA SER A 500 -1.71 10.58 9.79
C SER A 500 -1.25 9.38 10.63
N THR A 501 -1.12 9.57 11.96
CA THR A 501 -0.76 8.52 12.91
C THR A 501 -1.86 7.48 13.12
N ASP A 502 -3.10 7.78 12.73
CA ASP A 502 -4.22 6.83 12.82
C ASP A 502 -4.17 5.80 11.67
N ILE A 503 -3.36 6.07 10.64
CA ILE A 503 -3.39 5.35 9.37
C ILE A 503 -2.01 4.76 9.09
N GLU A 504 -1.92 3.43 9.00
CA GLU A 504 -0.69 2.71 8.70
C GLU A 504 -0.79 2.03 7.33
N VAL A 505 0.33 2.02 6.60
CA VAL A 505 0.50 1.20 5.39
C VAL A 505 1.42 0.04 5.74
N ILE A 506 0.87 -1.17 5.67
CA ILE A 506 1.59 -2.41 5.91
C ILE A 506 1.92 -3.09 4.58
N ASP A 507 2.89 -4.00 4.63
CA ASP A 507 3.26 -4.84 3.48
C ASP A 507 3.74 -4.04 2.24
N TYR A 508 4.20 -2.79 2.42
CA TYR A 508 4.78 -1.98 1.35
C TYR A 508 6.25 -2.30 1.09
N VAL A 509 6.49 -3.00 -0.02
CA VAL A 509 7.82 -3.43 -0.47
C VAL A 509 8.16 -2.76 -1.81
N PRO A 510 8.43 -1.44 -1.86
CA PRO A 510 8.83 -0.79 -3.10
C PRO A 510 10.30 -1.06 -3.43
N HIS A 511 10.63 -0.90 -4.70
CA HIS A 511 12.01 -0.79 -5.19
C HIS A 511 12.73 0.42 -4.57
N PRO A 512 14.08 0.42 -4.58
CA PRO A 512 14.87 1.55 -4.07
C PRO A 512 14.49 2.90 -4.71
N PRO A 513 14.68 4.03 -4.02
CA PRO A 513 14.36 5.35 -4.55
C PRO A 513 15.04 5.64 -5.89
N ILE A 514 14.35 6.36 -6.77
CA ILE A 514 14.92 7.04 -7.94
C ILE A 514 14.69 8.53 -7.68
N LYS A 515 15.76 9.32 -7.76
CA LYS A 515 15.69 10.77 -7.54
C LYS A 515 15.22 11.45 -8.83
N MET A 516 14.28 12.38 -8.69
CA MET A 516 13.82 13.29 -9.74
C MET A 516 13.64 14.66 -9.09
N GLU A 517 14.09 15.72 -9.77
CA GLU A 517 13.97 17.09 -9.29
C GLU A 517 12.63 17.68 -9.71
N MET A 518 11.98 18.46 -8.85
CA MET A 518 10.76 19.15 -9.22
C MET A 518 11.07 20.26 -10.23
N ALA A 519 10.31 20.33 -11.33
CA ALA A 519 10.36 21.47 -12.24
C ALA A 519 9.54 22.63 -11.62
N VAL A 520 10.16 23.80 -11.43
CA VAL A 520 9.56 24.96 -10.73
C VAL A 520 9.16 26.05 -11.73
#